data_AF-A0A9D4FIJ1-F1
#
_entry.id   AF-A0A9D4FIJ1-F1
#
_cell.length_a   1.000
_cell.length_b   1.000
_cell.length_c   1.000
_cell.angle_alpha   90.00
_cell.angle_beta   90.00
_cell.angle_gamma   90.00
#
_symmetry.space_group_name_H-M   'P 1'
#
loop_
_entity.id
_entity.type
_entity.pdbx_description
1 polymer ?
#
loop_
_entity_poly.entity_id
_entity_poly.type
_entity_poly.pdbx_seq_one_letter_code
_entity_poly.pdbx_strand_id
1 'polypeptide(L)'
;MHRWGSSELKIGTLFFYCREPQNPVDKNVIAVYSNVEFHRKLSYVKKEDAIKLANVFRFVDGAFYLKAKDRLSKFGRKGPMQCGF
;
A
#
# COMPACT_ATOMS: atom_id res chain seq x y z
N MET A 1 19.09 9.81 0.42
CA MET A 1 17.81 10.50 0.68
C MET A 1 16.70 9.76 -0.06
N HIS A 2 15.96 8.88 0.63
CA HIS A 2 14.84 8.18 0.01
C HIS A 2 13.66 9.16 -0.09
N ARG A 3 13.37 9.66 -1.30
CA ARG A 3 12.10 10.32 -1.61
C ARG A 3 11.00 9.27 -1.50
N TRP A 4 10.47 9.07 -0.29
CA TRP A 4 9.11 8.58 -0.12
C TRP A 4 8.21 9.69 -0.66
N GLY A 5 8.01 9.72 -1.97
CA GLY A 5 7.07 10.64 -2.57
C GLY A 5 5.74 10.45 -1.86
N SER A 6 5.17 11.53 -1.37
CA SER A 6 3.84 11.60 -0.75
C SER A 6 2.75 11.30 -1.78
N SER A 7 2.78 10.12 -2.41
CA SER A 7 1.66 9.61 -3.18
C SER A 7 0.68 9.01 -2.19
N GLU A 8 -0.14 9.88 -1.61
CA GLU A 8 -1.26 9.45 -0.78
C GLU A 8 -2.17 8.53 -1.61
N LEU A 9 -2.33 7.29 -1.17
CA LEU A 9 -3.25 6.34 -1.79
C LEU A 9 -4.67 6.75 -1.41
N LYS A 10 -5.48 7.07 -2.41
CA LYS A 10 -6.88 7.46 -2.19
C LYS A 10 -7.74 6.22 -1.87
N ILE A 11 -8.51 6.31 -0.79
CA ILE A 11 -9.51 5.30 -0.43
C ILE A 11 -10.54 5.18 -1.55
N GLY A 12 -11.00 3.95 -1.82
CA GLY A 12 -11.97 3.67 -2.88
C GLY A 12 -11.39 3.67 -4.30
N THR A 13 -10.09 3.99 -4.46
CA THR A 13 -9.39 3.82 -5.74
C THR A 13 -9.01 2.36 -5.94
N LEU A 14 -9.14 1.88 -7.18
CA LEU A 14 -8.68 0.57 -7.60
C LEU A 14 -7.16 0.60 -7.78
N PHE A 15 -6.47 -0.27 -7.09
CA PHE A 15 -5.03 -0.50 -7.23
C PHE A 15 -4.77 -1.92 -7.69
N PHE A 16 -3.58 -2.14 -8.21
CA PHE A 16 -3.14 -3.45 -8.69
C PHE A 16 -1.96 -3.90 -7.86
N TYR A 17 -1.78 -5.21 -7.71
CA TYR A 17 -0.59 -5.77 -7.11
C TYR A 17 -0.03 -6.88 -7.99
N CYS A 18 1.29 -7.02 -7.95
CA CYS A 18 2.03 -8.03 -8.69
C CYS A 18 3.23 -8.46 -7.84
N ARG A 19 3.55 -9.76 -7.89
CA ARG A 19 4.70 -10.33 -7.17
C ARG A 19 5.98 -10.11 -7.98
N GLU A 20 7.06 -9.71 -7.32
CA GLU A 20 8.36 -9.54 -7.97
C GLU A 20 9.39 -10.55 -7.43
N PRO A 21 9.39 -11.81 -7.91
CA PRO A 21 10.31 -12.84 -7.42
C PRO A 21 11.78 -12.55 -7.76
N GLN A 22 12.03 -11.64 -8.72
CA GLN A 22 13.37 -11.18 -9.09
C GLN A 22 13.92 -10.07 -8.18
N ASN A 23 13.16 -9.62 -7.17
CA ASN A 23 13.64 -8.59 -6.26
C ASN A 23 14.88 -9.09 -5.49
N PRO A 24 15.98 -8.32 -5.45
CA PRO A 24 17.25 -8.76 -4.87
C PRO A 24 17.22 -8.88 -3.34
N VAL A 25 16.23 -8.26 -2.67
CA VAL A 25 16.14 -8.22 -1.19
C VAL A 25 15.24 -9.32 -0.66
N ASP A 26 14.09 -9.57 -1.29
CA ASP A 26 13.13 -10.58 -0.85
C ASP A 26 12.31 -11.12 -2.03
N LYS A 27 12.35 -12.43 -2.24
CA LYS A 27 11.66 -13.13 -3.34
C LYS A 27 10.13 -13.18 -3.19
N ASN A 28 9.63 -12.75 -2.03
CA ASN A 28 8.21 -12.73 -1.71
C ASN A 28 7.62 -11.31 -1.71
N VAL A 29 8.35 -10.30 -2.20
CA VAL A 29 7.78 -8.95 -2.28
C VAL A 29 6.57 -8.92 -3.22
N ILE A 30 5.59 -8.12 -2.80
CA ILE A 30 4.42 -7.79 -3.60
C ILE A 30 4.45 -6.28 -3.78
N ALA A 31 4.57 -5.84 -5.03
CA ALA A 31 4.53 -4.44 -5.41
C ALA A 31 3.10 -4.02 -5.70
N VAL A 32 2.77 -2.77 -5.36
CA VAL A 32 1.47 -2.14 -5.61
C VAL A 32 1.62 -1.11 -6.74
N TYR A 33 0.67 -1.11 -7.67
CA TYR A 33 0.67 -0.32 -8.90
C TYR A 33 -0.62 0.48 -9.05
N SER A 34 -0.54 1.61 -9.75
CA SER A 34 -1.72 2.44 -10.06
C SER A 34 -2.51 1.99 -11.28
N ASN A 35 -1.97 1.08 -12.09
CA ASN A 35 -2.56 0.62 -13.34
C ASN A 35 -2.33 -0.88 -13.57
N VAL A 36 -3.19 -1.47 -14.40
CA VAL A 36 -3.16 -2.91 -14.75
C VAL A 36 -1.92 -3.30 -15.56
N GLU A 37 -1.32 -2.34 -16.29
CA GLU A 37 -0.11 -2.56 -17.07
C GLU A 37 1.17 -2.57 -16.21
N PHE A 38 1.05 -2.35 -14.90
CA PHE A 38 2.16 -2.34 -13.95
C PHE A 38 3.29 -1.33 -14.27
N HIS A 39 2.99 -0.26 -15.00
CA HIS A 39 3.97 0.77 -15.37
C HIS A 39 4.35 1.69 -14.20
N ARG A 40 3.41 1.95 -13.28
CA ARG A 40 3.63 2.90 -12.18
C ARG A 40 3.53 2.23 -10.83
N LYS A 41 4.69 1.85 -10.29
CA LYS A 41 4.85 1.32 -8.93
C LYS A 41 4.65 2.42 -7.90
N LEU A 42 3.80 2.16 -6.92
CA LEU A 42 3.46 3.09 -5.83
C LEU A 42 4.16 2.72 -4.53
N SER A 43 4.11 1.43 -4.16
CA SER A 43 4.65 0.95 -2.89
C SER A 43 4.87 -0.57 -2.91
N TYR A 44 5.35 -1.10 -1.80
CA TYR A 44 5.38 -2.53 -1.52
C TYR A 44 4.45 -2.86 -0.35
N VAL A 45 3.86 -4.05 -0.40
CA VAL A 45 3.18 -4.62 0.75
C VAL A 45 4.21 -4.94 1.84
N LYS A 46 3.81 -4.78 3.11
CA LYS A 46 4.65 -5.15 4.25
C LYS A 46 5.00 -6.64 4.18
N LYS A 47 6.25 -6.96 4.51
CA LYS A 47 6.80 -8.32 4.41
C LYS A 47 5.93 -9.40 5.08
N GLU A 48 5.46 -9.14 6.30
CA GLU A 48 4.60 -10.07 7.06
C GLU A 48 3.30 -10.40 6.35
N ASP A 49 2.68 -9.39 5.73
CA ASP A 49 1.44 -9.54 4.97
C ASP A 49 1.70 -10.13 3.58
N ALA A 50 2.84 -9.79 2.97
CA ALA A 50 3.26 -10.32 1.67
C ALA A 50 3.48 -11.84 1.72
N ILE A 51 4.05 -12.38 2.80
CA ILE A 51 4.20 -13.83 2.99
C ILE A 51 2.83 -14.52 3.11
N LYS A 52 1.90 -13.94 3.87
CA LYS A 52 0.53 -14.47 4.02
C LYS A 52 -0.20 -14.45 2.68
N LEU A 53 -0.13 -13.33 1.96
CA LEU A 53 -0.72 -13.18 0.63
C LEU A 53 -0.09 -14.15 -0.37
N ALA A 54 1.24 -14.30 -0.38
CA ALA A 54 1.92 -15.24 -1.28
C ALA A 54 1.46 -16.71 -1.09
N ASN A 55 1.03 -17.08 0.12
CA ASN A 55 0.50 -18.41 0.41
C ASN A 55 -0.98 -18.57 0.02
N VAL A 56 -1.81 -17.54 0.26
CA VAL A 56 -3.24 -17.55 -0.11
C VAL A 56 -3.42 -17.43 -1.62
N PHE A 57 -2.52 -16.70 -2.25
CA PHE A 57 -2.61 -16.25 -3.61
C PHE A 57 -1.36 -16.68 -4.37
N ARG A 58 -1.24 -18.00 -4.60
CA ARG A 58 -0.09 -18.62 -5.30
C ARG A 58 0.18 -18.06 -6.71
N PHE A 59 -0.77 -17.33 -7.30
CA PHE A 59 -0.72 -16.85 -8.69
C PHE A 59 -1.07 -15.37 -8.88
N VAL A 60 -1.23 -14.58 -7.82
CA VAL A 60 -2.07 -13.37 -7.97
C VAL A 60 -1.27 -12.14 -8.32
N ASP A 61 -1.34 -11.86 -9.61
CA ASP A 61 -1.56 -10.51 -10.11
C ASP A 61 -3.05 -10.20 -9.97
N GLY A 62 -3.39 -9.07 -9.36
CA GLY A 62 -4.78 -8.79 -9.03
C GLY A 62 -5.06 -7.34 -8.75
N ALA A 63 -6.34 -7.02 -8.64
CA ALA A 63 -6.81 -5.70 -8.31
C ALA A 63 -7.47 -5.68 -6.93
N PHE A 64 -7.35 -4.57 -6.22
CA PHE A 64 -7.94 -4.38 -4.89
C PHE A 64 -8.34 -2.93 -4.68
N TYR A 65 -9.36 -2.73 -3.84
CA TYR A 65 -9.74 -1.40 -3.39
C TYR A 65 -9.09 -1.11 -2.05
N LEU A 66 -8.56 0.11 -1.90
CA LEU A 66 -8.09 0.56 -0.60
C LEU A 66 -9.30 0.91 0.28
N LYS A 67 -9.53 0.14 1.34
CA LYS A 67 -10.55 0.45 2.36
C LYS A 67 -9.89 1.19 3.53
N ALA A 68 -10.60 2.18 4.08
CA ALA A 68 -10.23 2.74 5.37
C ALA A 68 -10.22 1.63 6.43
N LYS A 69 -9.18 1.58 7.27
CA LYS A 69 -9.19 0.73 8.46
C LYS A 69 -10.29 1.27 9.37
N ASP A 70 -11.22 0.41 9.82
CA ASP A 70 -12.40 0.71 10.65
C ASP A 70 -12.07 1.25 12.09
N ARG A 71 -10.99 2.03 12.25
CA ARG A 71 -10.57 2.68 13.50
C ARG A 71 -10.31 4.19 13.35
N LEU A 72 -10.84 4.84 12.32
CA LEU A 72 -10.79 6.32 12.22
C LEU A 72 -11.87 7.04 13.06
N SER A 73 -12.81 6.32 13.69
CA SER A 73 -13.74 6.89 14.67
C SER A 73 -13.12 7.20 16.04
N LYS A 74 -11.80 6.99 16.22
CA LYS A 74 -11.07 7.30 17.48
C LYS A 74 -9.81 8.15 17.33
N PHE A 75 -9.54 8.74 16.16
CA PHE A 75 -8.60 9.86 16.10
C PHE A 75 -9.36 11.13 16.47
N GLY A 76 -9.36 11.44 17.76
CA GLY A 76 -9.86 12.70 18.28
C GLY A 76 -9.25 13.86 17.49
N ARG A 77 -10.10 14.82 17.13
CA ARG A 77 -9.69 16.13 16.62
C ARG A 77 -8.81 16.81 17.67
N LYS A 78 -7.51 16.52 17.68
CA LYS A 78 -6.50 17.47 18.14
C LYS A 78 -5.69 17.82 16.90
N GLY A 79 -6.25 18.75 16.12
CA GLY A 79 -5.42 19.61 15.29
C GLY A 79 -4.47 20.41 16.19
N PRO A 80 -3.39 20.99 15.63
CA PRO A 80 -2.41 21.74 16.40
C PRO A 80 -3.11 22.84 17.20
N MET A 81 -2.74 22.98 18.48
CA MET A 81 -3.05 24.18 19.27
C MET A 81 -2.57 25.40 18.48
N GLN A 82 -3.50 26.14 17.88
CA GLN A 82 -3.25 27.53 17.56
C GLN A 82 -3.27 28.27 18.89
N CYS A 83 -2.09 28.73 19.34
CA CYS A 83 -1.99 29.72 20.40
C CYS A 83 -2.79 30.94 19.96
N GLY A 84 -3.83 31.28 20.73
CA GLY A 84 -4.58 32.52 20.58
C GLY A 84 -3.86 33.66 21.28
N PHE A 85 -3.88 34.82 20.60
CA PHE A 85 -3.72 36.21 21.03
C PHE A 85 -2.81 36.55 22.22
#